data_AF-A0A528CN96-F1
#
_entry.id   AF-A0A528CN96-F1
#
_cell.length_a   1.000
_cell.length_b   1.000
_cell.length_c   1.000
_cell.angle_alpha   90.00
_cell.angle_beta   90.00
_cell.angle_gamma   90.00
#
_symmetry.space_group_name_H-M   'P 1'
#
loop_
_entity.id
_entity.type
_entity.pdbx_description
1 polymer ?
#
loop_
_entity_poly.entity_id
_entity_poly.type
_entity_poly.pdbx_seq_one_letter_code
_entity_poly.pdbx_strand_id
1 'polypeptide(L)'
;MTKGSGPTLGVALMEYNNLTADYGRFSRADRVGLGSDCIGSIECPASWPFDTVYAVARGGGPRETLAGADSAVQGVTRAVHRLESEADLVIANCGFFWCGWKLLRGSNETPALLSGLDFLDLALSATSGLIGVLTFSKPCVEALLHDQNGIERLRIVGFSDLPSWKVIEDP
;
A
#
# COMPACT_ATOMS: atom_id res chain seq x y z
N MET A 1 -14.81 19.94 6.44
CA MET A 1 -15.94 18.97 6.34
C MET A 1 -15.92 18.13 7.60
N THR A 2 -17.05 17.99 8.28
CA THR A 2 -17.15 17.21 9.51
C THR A 2 -17.10 15.72 9.18
N LYS A 3 -16.08 15.02 9.70
CA LYS A 3 -16.01 13.56 9.72
C LYS A 3 -17.34 13.00 10.25
N GLY A 4 -17.84 11.93 9.63
CA GLY A 4 -19.08 11.27 10.04
C GLY A 4 -18.99 10.76 11.49
N SER A 5 -20.12 10.33 12.06
CA SER A 5 -20.18 9.89 13.47
C SER A 5 -19.43 8.59 13.77
N GLY A 6 -18.85 7.93 12.77
CA GLY A 6 -18.10 6.69 12.89
C GLY A 6 -16.73 6.78 12.21
N PRO A 7 -15.79 5.89 12.57
CA PRO A 7 -14.47 5.87 11.95
C PRO A 7 -14.58 5.62 10.45
N THR A 8 -13.72 6.27 9.67
CA THR A 8 -13.65 6.12 8.22
C THR A 8 -12.25 5.67 7.80
N LEU A 9 -12.17 4.61 7.00
CA LEU A 9 -10.92 4.07 6.49
C LEU A 9 -10.63 4.60 5.07
N GLY A 10 -9.48 5.24 4.89
CA GLY A 10 -8.95 5.59 3.59
C GLY A 10 -8.15 4.43 3.01
N VAL A 11 -8.31 4.15 1.72
CA VAL A 11 -7.56 3.11 1.01
C VAL A 11 -6.94 3.70 -0.26
N ALA A 12 -5.61 3.80 -0.27
CA ALA A 12 -4.85 4.16 -1.46
C ALA A 12 -4.66 2.93 -2.34
N LEU A 13 -5.13 3.01 -3.60
CA LEU A 13 -5.07 1.91 -4.55
C LEU A 13 -3.98 2.12 -5.59
N MET A 14 -3.17 1.10 -5.84
CA MET A 14 -2.30 1.02 -7.01
C MET A 14 -3.14 1.14 -8.28
N GLU A 15 -2.61 1.83 -9.28
CA GLU A 15 -3.30 1.97 -10.56
C GLU A 15 -3.23 0.65 -11.34
N TYR A 16 -4.38 0.09 -11.70
CA TYR A 16 -4.46 -1.08 -12.58
C TYR A 16 -5.80 -1.13 -13.34
N ASN A 17 -5.89 -1.97 -14.37
CA ASN A 17 -6.92 -1.89 -15.42
C ASN A 17 -8.37 -2.15 -14.97
N ASN A 18 -8.61 -2.74 -13.80
CA ASN A 18 -9.96 -3.14 -13.39
C ASN A 18 -10.66 -2.11 -12.49
N LEU A 19 -10.09 -0.92 -12.33
CA LEU A 19 -10.67 0.15 -11.53
C LEU A 19 -11.66 0.99 -12.35
N THR A 20 -12.85 1.19 -11.81
CA THR A 20 -13.98 1.87 -12.47
C THR A 20 -13.95 3.40 -12.32
N ALA A 21 -13.20 3.92 -11.35
CA ALA A 21 -12.96 5.35 -11.15
C ALA A 21 -11.68 5.58 -10.30
N ASP A 22 -11.26 6.84 -10.21
CA ASP A 22 -10.06 7.27 -9.46
C ASP A 22 -10.32 7.45 -7.97
N TYR A 23 -11.58 7.52 -7.59
CA TYR A 23 -11.98 7.89 -6.25
C TYR A 23 -13.43 7.48 -6.00
N GLY A 24 -13.73 7.02 -4.79
CA GLY A 24 -15.08 6.63 -4.40
C GLY A 24 -15.27 6.57 -2.90
N ARG A 25 -16.50 6.77 -2.45
CA ARG A 25 -16.94 6.65 -1.07
C ARG A 25 -17.94 5.52 -0.99
N PHE A 26 -17.79 4.65 0.01
CA PHE A 26 -18.59 3.46 0.15
C PHE A 26 -18.94 3.22 1.61
N SER A 27 -20.11 2.67 1.81
CA SER A 27 -20.53 2.13 3.09
C SER A 27 -20.03 0.69 3.24
N ARG A 28 -19.97 0.21 4.49
CA ARG A 28 -19.71 -1.22 4.77
C ARG A 28 -20.74 -2.20 4.18
N ALA A 29 -21.88 -1.71 3.67
CA ALA A 29 -22.87 -2.54 2.99
C ALA A 29 -22.54 -2.77 1.51
N ASP A 30 -21.65 -1.96 0.94
CA ASP A 30 -21.29 -2.02 -0.47
C ASP A 30 -20.35 -3.19 -0.74
N ARG A 31 -20.80 -4.09 -1.62
CA ARG A 31 -20.06 -5.32 -1.96
C ARG A 31 -19.05 -5.13 -3.08
N VAL A 32 -19.03 -3.96 -3.70
CA VAL A 32 -18.16 -3.60 -4.83
C VAL A 32 -17.63 -2.19 -4.56
N GLY A 33 -16.31 -2.05 -4.61
CA GLY A 33 -15.61 -0.77 -4.46
C GLY A 33 -15.29 -0.16 -5.81
N LEU A 34 -14.07 0.37 -5.96
CA LEU A 34 -13.57 0.83 -7.25
C LEU A 34 -13.20 -0.33 -8.18
N GLY A 35 -12.79 -1.48 -7.63
CA GLY A 35 -12.50 -2.72 -8.37
C GLY A 35 -13.60 -3.78 -8.25
N SER A 36 -13.33 -4.98 -8.76
CA SER A 36 -14.24 -6.14 -8.74
C SER A 36 -13.88 -7.20 -7.70
N ASP A 37 -13.07 -6.84 -6.71
CA ASP A 37 -12.59 -7.76 -5.66
C ASP A 37 -13.71 -8.22 -4.73
N CYS A 38 -13.53 -9.42 -4.17
CA CYS A 38 -14.49 -10.04 -3.27
C CYS A 38 -14.30 -9.63 -1.80
N ILE A 39 -15.32 -9.92 -0.99
CA ILE A 39 -15.26 -9.78 0.47
C ILE A 39 -14.08 -10.58 1.01
N GLY A 40 -13.24 -9.94 1.81
CA GLY A 40 -11.94 -10.42 2.26
C GLY A 40 -10.76 -9.67 1.65
N SER A 41 -10.95 -8.97 0.53
CA SER A 41 -9.93 -8.07 -0.05
C SER A 41 -10.00 -6.67 0.57
N ILE A 42 -8.84 -6.00 0.67
CA ILE A 42 -8.72 -4.58 1.08
C ILE A 42 -9.57 -3.66 0.19
N GLU A 43 -9.75 -4.03 -1.07
CA GLU A 43 -10.43 -3.22 -2.09
C GLU A 43 -11.96 -3.33 -2.04
N CYS A 44 -12.51 -4.30 -1.31
CA CYS A 44 -13.94 -4.48 -1.14
C CYS A 44 -14.42 -3.73 0.13
N PRO A 45 -15.35 -2.77 0.03
CA PRO A 45 -15.84 -2.02 1.19
C PRO A 45 -16.44 -2.93 2.28
N ALA A 46 -17.19 -3.96 1.88
CA ALA A 46 -17.80 -4.94 2.78
C ALA A 46 -16.79 -5.84 3.54
N SER A 47 -15.49 -5.77 3.25
CA SER A 47 -14.45 -6.39 4.08
C SER A 47 -14.21 -5.65 5.39
N TRP A 48 -14.66 -4.41 5.48
CA TRP A 48 -14.39 -3.53 6.60
C TRP A 48 -15.65 -3.31 7.45
N PRO A 49 -15.52 -3.21 8.78
CA PRO A 49 -16.66 -2.93 9.66
C PRO A 49 -17.08 -1.44 9.66
N PHE A 50 -16.37 -0.61 8.88
CA PHE A 50 -16.45 0.85 8.84
C PHE A 50 -16.68 1.34 7.41
N ASP A 51 -17.07 2.61 7.25
CA ASP A 51 -17.16 3.24 5.93
C ASP A 51 -15.76 3.46 5.34
N THR A 52 -15.67 3.44 4.02
CA THR A 52 -14.41 3.48 3.29
C THR A 52 -14.40 4.57 2.22
N VAL A 53 -13.22 5.15 2.03
CA VAL A 53 -12.94 6.09 0.94
C VAL A 53 -11.72 5.58 0.20
N TYR A 54 -11.82 5.46 -1.11
CA TYR A 54 -10.73 4.97 -1.96
C TYR A 54 -10.18 6.09 -2.83
N ALA A 55 -8.88 6.10 -3.04
CA ALA A 55 -8.20 6.99 -3.98
C ALA A 55 -7.12 6.22 -4.76
N VAL A 56 -7.13 6.35 -6.08
CA VAL A 56 -6.15 5.70 -6.96
C VAL A 56 -4.88 6.54 -7.07
N ALA A 57 -3.73 5.91 -6.87
CA ALA A 57 -2.40 6.49 -7.04
C ALA A 57 -2.04 6.57 -8.54
N ARG A 58 -2.61 7.53 -9.26
CA ARG A 58 -2.34 7.75 -10.69
C ARG A 58 -0.86 8.04 -10.96
N GLY A 59 -0.28 7.30 -11.92
CA GLY A 59 1.15 7.26 -12.21
C GLY A 59 1.91 6.18 -11.42
N GLY A 60 1.23 5.47 -10.53
CA GLY A 60 1.72 4.36 -9.72
C GLY A 60 1.14 3.03 -10.18
N GLY A 61 1.38 2.66 -11.44
CA GLY A 61 1.11 1.31 -11.93
C GLY A 61 2.06 0.28 -11.33
N PRO A 62 1.88 -1.03 -11.61
CA PRO A 62 2.73 -2.08 -11.06
C PRO A 62 4.21 -1.86 -11.39
N ARG A 63 4.53 -1.49 -12.64
CA ARG A 63 5.91 -1.27 -13.08
C ARG A 63 6.54 -0.06 -12.42
N GLU A 64 5.83 1.06 -12.42
CA GLU A 64 6.30 2.33 -11.86
C GLU A 64 6.51 2.23 -10.35
N THR A 65 5.58 1.54 -9.65
CA THR A 65 5.66 1.33 -8.21
C THR A 65 6.81 0.41 -7.84
N LEU A 66 6.99 -0.71 -8.55
CA LEU A 66 8.12 -1.63 -8.34
C LEU A 66 9.48 -0.95 -8.59
N ALA A 67 9.54 -0.07 -9.59
CA ALA A 67 10.74 0.71 -9.90
C ALA A 67 10.98 1.89 -8.94
N GLY A 68 10.00 2.22 -8.08
CA GLY A 68 10.06 3.42 -7.24
C GLY A 68 10.13 4.72 -8.05
N ALA A 69 9.50 4.76 -9.22
CA ALA A 69 9.56 5.90 -10.12
C ALA A 69 8.94 7.16 -9.49
N ASP A 70 9.45 8.35 -9.85
CA ASP A 70 8.93 9.63 -9.35
C ASP A 70 7.42 9.79 -9.58
N SER A 71 6.91 9.27 -10.71
CA SER A 71 5.47 9.28 -11.01
C SER A 71 4.66 8.46 -10.00
N ALA A 72 5.19 7.32 -9.56
CA ALA A 72 4.56 6.47 -8.55
C ALA A 72 4.62 7.14 -7.18
N VAL A 73 5.78 7.67 -6.80
CA VAL A 73 5.97 8.42 -5.54
C VAL A 73 4.97 9.58 -5.43
N GLN A 74 4.84 10.38 -6.48
CA GLN A 74 3.88 11.48 -6.54
C GLN A 74 2.43 10.99 -6.59
N GLY A 75 2.17 9.89 -7.30
CA GLY A 75 0.85 9.27 -7.39
C GLY A 75 0.34 8.82 -6.03
N VAL A 76 1.17 8.09 -5.28
CA VAL A 76 0.89 7.65 -3.91
C VAL A 76 0.66 8.86 -3.01
N THR A 77 1.54 9.86 -3.09
CA THR A 77 1.44 11.08 -2.27
C THR A 77 0.12 11.82 -2.50
N ARG A 78 -0.28 12.01 -3.76
CA ARG A 78 -1.57 12.64 -4.11
C ARG A 78 -2.76 11.82 -3.64
N ALA A 79 -2.71 10.50 -3.78
CA ALA A 79 -3.79 9.62 -3.33
C ALA A 79 -3.97 9.71 -1.80
N VAL A 80 -2.87 9.69 -1.04
CA VAL A 80 -2.92 9.83 0.43
C VAL A 80 -3.46 11.19 0.83
N HIS A 81 -2.94 12.30 0.29
CA HIS A 81 -3.45 13.65 0.58
C HIS A 81 -4.94 13.81 0.27
N ARG A 82 -5.42 13.18 -0.80
CA ARG A 82 -6.85 13.21 -1.14
C ARG A 82 -7.72 12.53 -0.09
N LEU A 83 -7.19 11.55 0.64
CA LEU A 83 -7.90 10.81 1.69
C LEU A 83 -7.86 11.52 3.06
N GLU A 84 -6.86 12.37 3.31
CA GLU A 84 -6.61 12.95 4.65
C GLU A 84 -7.82 13.68 5.24
N SER A 85 -8.54 14.44 4.41
CA SER A 85 -9.67 15.25 4.88
C SER A 85 -10.90 14.44 5.30
N GLU A 86 -10.91 13.12 5.06
CA GLU A 86 -12.09 12.26 5.19
C GLU A 86 -11.83 10.98 5.96
N ALA A 87 -10.59 10.50 5.95
CA ALA A 87 -10.20 9.28 6.65
C ALA A 87 -9.63 9.57 8.05
N ASP A 88 -9.75 8.59 8.93
CA ASP A 88 -9.08 8.56 10.24
C ASP A 88 -7.77 7.75 10.20
N LEU A 89 -7.64 6.88 9.20
CA LEU A 89 -6.46 6.09 8.88
C LEU A 89 -6.44 5.86 7.38
N VAL A 90 -5.25 5.97 6.77
CA VAL A 90 -5.03 5.55 5.38
C VAL A 90 -4.23 4.25 5.35
N ILE A 91 -4.69 3.28 4.59
CA ILE A 91 -3.92 2.08 4.24
C ILE A 91 -3.70 1.99 2.73
N ALA A 92 -2.84 1.09 2.28
CA ALA A 92 -2.64 0.84 0.85
C ALA A 92 -2.85 -0.64 0.47
N ASN A 93 -3.23 -0.89 -0.78
CA ASN A 93 -3.37 -2.25 -1.32
C ASN A 93 -2.05 -2.85 -1.84
N CYS A 94 -0.97 -2.05 -1.94
CA CYS A 94 0.30 -2.49 -2.52
C CYS A 94 1.48 -2.20 -1.59
N GLY A 95 2.21 -3.25 -1.19
CA GLY A 95 3.37 -3.12 -0.30
C GLY A 95 4.54 -2.30 -0.87
N PHE A 96 4.58 -2.07 -2.18
CA PHE A 96 5.60 -1.21 -2.82
C PHE A 96 5.26 0.28 -2.76
N PHE A 97 4.09 0.67 -2.25
CA PHE A 97 3.78 2.08 -1.94
C PHE A 97 4.72 2.69 -0.89
N TRP A 98 5.51 1.86 -0.23
CA TRP A 98 6.68 2.25 0.54
C TRP A 98 7.63 3.21 -0.22
N CYS A 99 7.63 3.19 -1.56
CA CYS A 99 8.39 4.17 -2.36
C CYS A 99 8.05 5.63 -2.02
N GLY A 100 6.80 5.93 -1.65
CA GLY A 100 6.36 7.26 -1.24
C GLY A 100 6.64 7.61 0.23
N TRP A 101 7.11 6.65 1.03
CA TRP A 101 7.17 6.76 2.49
C TRP A 101 7.98 7.97 2.98
N LYS A 102 9.16 8.24 2.38
CA LYS A 102 10.02 9.36 2.80
C LYS A 102 9.32 10.74 2.65
N LEU A 103 8.47 10.91 1.64
CA LEU A 103 7.72 12.16 1.45
C LEU A 103 6.49 12.28 2.36
N LEU A 104 5.93 11.14 2.77
CA LEU A 104 4.69 11.06 3.55
C LEU A 104 4.93 11.00 5.08
N ARG A 105 6.13 10.58 5.50
CA ARG A 105 6.49 10.46 6.91
C ARG A 105 6.54 11.84 7.58
N GLY A 106 5.56 12.10 8.45
CA GLY A 106 5.49 13.34 9.24
C GLY A 106 4.97 14.55 8.47
N SER A 107 4.57 14.39 7.20
CA SER A 107 3.96 15.45 6.38
C SER A 107 2.44 15.36 6.30
N ASN A 108 1.86 14.25 6.76
CA ASN A 108 0.42 14.01 6.72
C ASN A 108 -0.24 14.28 8.08
N GLU A 109 -1.45 14.86 8.05
CA GLU A 109 -2.30 15.04 9.24
C GLU A 109 -2.94 13.72 9.66
N THR A 110 -3.31 12.89 8.68
CA THR A 110 -3.93 11.58 8.91
C THR A 110 -2.87 10.48 8.90
N PRO A 111 -2.84 9.59 9.91
CA PRO A 111 -1.91 8.45 9.92
C PRO A 111 -2.05 7.60 8.65
N ALA A 112 -0.92 7.20 8.06
CA ALA A 112 -0.88 6.37 6.87
C ALA A 112 0.04 5.14 7.07
N LEU A 113 -0.46 3.96 6.71
CA LEU A 113 0.24 2.67 6.70
C LEU A 113 0.23 2.12 5.27
N LEU A 114 1.30 2.36 4.54
CA LEU A 114 1.37 2.13 3.10
C LEU A 114 1.93 0.74 2.76
N SER A 115 2.57 0.08 3.72
CA SER A 115 3.20 -1.22 3.51
C SER A 115 3.34 -1.98 4.82
N GLY A 116 3.48 -3.30 4.72
CA GLY A 116 3.98 -4.10 5.84
C GLY A 116 5.37 -3.66 6.31
N LEU A 117 6.13 -2.99 5.44
CA LEU A 117 7.43 -2.39 5.77
C LEU A 117 7.32 -1.25 6.80
N ASP A 118 6.14 -0.64 7.02
CA ASP A 118 5.90 0.36 8.09
C ASP A 118 6.18 -0.21 9.48
N PHE A 119 6.11 -1.53 9.63
CA PHE A 119 6.33 -2.23 10.90
C PHE A 119 7.76 -2.74 11.06
N LEU A 120 8.68 -2.40 10.16
CA LEU A 120 10.03 -2.95 10.18
C LEU A 120 10.83 -2.56 11.44
N ASP A 121 10.74 -1.29 11.86
CA ASP A 121 11.40 -0.81 13.09
C ASP A 121 10.86 -1.56 14.32
N LEU A 122 9.54 -1.82 14.35
CA LEU A 122 8.91 -2.61 15.41
C LEU A 122 9.44 -4.04 15.41
N ALA A 123 9.49 -4.69 14.25
CA ALA A 123 10.03 -6.05 14.11
C ALA A 123 11.51 -6.13 14.54
N LEU A 124 12.32 -5.13 14.15
CA LEU A 124 13.74 -5.03 14.54
C LEU A 124 13.94 -4.85 16.03
N SER A 125 13.04 -4.15 16.71
CA SER A 125 13.07 -3.94 18.17
C SER A 125 12.55 -5.15 18.96
N ALA A 126 11.63 -5.92 18.39
CA ALA A 126 10.95 -7.01 19.08
C ALA A 126 11.82 -8.27 19.25
N THR A 127 12.91 -8.38 18.50
CA THR A 127 13.81 -9.53 18.54
C THR A 127 15.24 -9.10 18.26
N SER A 128 16.24 -9.85 18.72
CA SER A 128 17.64 -9.74 18.28
C SER A 128 17.97 -10.67 17.10
N GLY A 129 17.03 -11.54 16.71
CA GLY A 129 17.20 -12.53 15.64
C GLY A 129 17.05 -11.97 14.22
N LEU A 130 17.00 -12.88 13.25
CA LEU A 130 16.75 -12.55 11.84
C LEU A 130 15.27 -12.25 11.60
N ILE A 131 15.00 -11.37 10.63
CA ILE A 131 13.64 -11.00 10.21
C ILE A 131 13.43 -11.44 8.77
N GLY A 132 12.37 -12.22 8.54
CA GLY A 132 11.96 -12.63 7.20
C GLY A 132 11.07 -11.57 6.56
N VAL A 133 11.35 -11.23 5.30
CA VAL A 133 10.48 -10.42 4.46
C VAL A 133 10.08 -11.27 3.25
N LEU A 134 8.80 -11.62 3.18
CA LEU A 134 8.21 -12.27 2.01
C LEU A 134 7.60 -11.19 1.11
N THR A 135 8.01 -11.16 -0.15
CA THR A 135 7.61 -10.10 -1.10
C THR A 135 7.37 -10.66 -2.49
N PHE A 136 6.74 -9.86 -3.36
CA PHE A 136 6.61 -10.19 -4.78
C PHE A 136 7.98 -10.18 -5.49
N SER A 137 8.74 -9.09 -5.35
CA SER A 137 10.04 -8.89 -5.98
C SER A 137 11.10 -8.57 -4.94
N LYS A 138 12.06 -9.48 -4.80
CA LYS A 138 13.24 -9.29 -3.95
C LYS A 138 14.08 -8.08 -4.35
N PRO A 139 14.53 -7.92 -5.62
CA PRO A 139 15.41 -6.80 -5.98
C PRO A 139 14.74 -5.44 -5.75
N CYS A 140 13.43 -5.33 -5.95
CA CYS A 140 12.70 -4.10 -5.68
C CYS A 140 12.64 -3.77 -4.17
N VAL A 141 12.44 -4.77 -3.30
CA VAL A 141 12.47 -4.54 -1.84
C VAL A 141 13.88 -4.22 -1.35
N GLU A 142 14.92 -4.88 -1.89
CA GLU A 142 16.31 -4.55 -1.56
C GLU A 142 16.64 -3.10 -1.91
N ALA A 143 16.20 -2.62 -3.08
CA ALA A 143 16.36 -1.22 -3.48
C ALA A 143 15.61 -0.25 -2.55
N LEU A 144 14.36 -0.57 -2.17
CA LEU A 144 13.55 0.25 -1.26
C LEU A 144 14.15 0.36 0.14
N LEU A 145 14.79 -0.71 0.62
CA LEU A 145 15.34 -0.80 1.96
C LEU A 145 16.83 -0.44 2.04
N HIS A 146 17.47 0.01 0.95
CA HIS A 146 18.93 0.15 0.92
C HIS A 146 19.51 1.06 2.01
N ASP A 147 18.75 2.08 2.44
CA ASP A 147 19.11 3.03 3.49
C ASP A 147 18.63 2.62 4.89
N GLN A 148 17.96 1.47 5.03
CA GLN A 148 17.29 1.10 6.26
C GLN A 148 18.29 0.57 7.30
N ASN A 149 18.23 1.13 8.51
CA ASN A 149 18.99 0.60 9.64
C ASN A 149 18.54 -0.84 9.96
N GLY A 150 19.50 -1.74 10.17
CA GLY A 150 19.22 -3.15 10.48
C GLY A 150 19.01 -4.04 9.26
N ILE A 151 19.29 -3.55 8.04
CA ILE A 151 19.15 -4.31 6.78
C ILE A 151 19.94 -5.63 6.80
N GLU A 152 21.07 -5.69 7.51
CA GLU A 152 21.92 -6.88 7.64
C GLU A 152 21.20 -8.06 8.35
N ARG A 153 20.18 -7.75 9.14
CA ARG A 153 19.33 -8.72 9.86
C ARG A 153 18.15 -9.21 9.02
N LEU A 154 17.91 -8.63 7.84
CA LEU A 154 16.80 -9.00 6.99
C LEU A 154 17.15 -10.20 6.11
N ARG A 155 16.14 -11.05 5.89
CA ARG A 155 16.18 -12.17 4.93
C ARG A 155 14.99 -12.00 4.00
N ILE A 156 15.27 -11.48 2.81
CA ILE A 156 14.26 -11.14 1.81
C ILE A 156 14.12 -12.30 0.83
N VAL A 157 12.89 -12.77 0.64
CA VAL A 157 12.52 -13.80 -0.32
C VAL A 157 11.44 -13.23 -1.24
N GLY A 158 11.73 -13.19 -2.55
CA GLY A 158 10.78 -12.79 -3.57
C GLY A 158 10.01 -13.98 -4.12
N PHE A 159 8.71 -13.81 -4.41
CA PHE A 159 7.95 -14.78 -5.19
C PHE A 159 8.52 -14.91 -6.61
N SER A 160 9.07 -13.84 -7.19
CA SER A 160 9.86 -13.86 -8.43
C SER A 160 10.99 -14.90 -8.42
N ASP A 161 11.54 -15.21 -7.24
CA ASP A 161 12.64 -16.16 -7.09
C ASP A 161 12.16 -17.63 -7.06
N LEU A 162 10.85 -17.87 -6.96
CA LEU A 162 10.28 -19.21 -6.93
C LEU A 162 10.16 -19.79 -8.35
N PRO A 163 10.57 -21.05 -8.59
CA PRO A 163 10.55 -21.67 -9.92
C PRO A 163 9.19 -21.63 -10.63
N SER A 164 8.08 -21.62 -9.88
CA SER A 164 6.71 -21.63 -10.40
C SER A 164 6.16 -20.25 -10.77
N TRP A 165 6.83 -19.15 -10.39
CA TRP A 165 6.32 -17.77 -10.57
C TRP A 165 7.06 -16.97 -11.64
N LYS A 166 8.15 -17.51 -12.21
CA LYS A 166 8.86 -16.95 -13.38
C LYS A 166 7.99 -16.76 -14.63
N VAL A 167 6.77 -17.31 -14.65
CA VAL A 167 5.82 -17.22 -15.78
C VAL A 167 5.08 -15.86 -15.80
N ILE A 168 5.22 -15.02 -14.76
CA ILE A 168 4.51 -13.74 -14.64
C ILE A 168 5.43 -12.53 -14.95
N GLU A 169 6.74 -12.74 -15.12
CA GLU A 169 7.70 -11.65 -15.37
C GLU A 169 8.01 -11.38 -16.85
N ASP A 170 7.55 -12.21 -17.78
CA ASP A 170 7.67 -11.98 -19.22
C ASP A 170 6.29 -12.05 -19.90
N PRO A 171 5.80 -10.96 -20.54
CA PRO A 171 4.73 -11.06 -21.53
C PRO A 171 5.19 -11.74 -22.83
#